data_AF-A0A928D7M7-F1
#
_entry.id   AF-A0A928D7M7-F1
#
_cell.length_a   1.000
_cell.length_b   1.000
_cell.length_c   1.000
_cell.angle_alpha   90.00
_cell.angle_beta   90.00
_cell.angle_gamma   90.00
#
_symmetry.space_group_name_H-M   'P 1'
#
loop_
_entity.id
_entity.type
_entity.pdbx_description
1 polymer ?
#
loop_
_entity_poly.entity_id
_entity_poly.type
_entity_poly.pdbx_seq_one_letter_code
_entity_poly.pdbx_strand_id
1 'polypeptide(L)'
;MDASGGTVLGDFVRKPNALRDGNPEEVARIKCDYRQTLDDLIVEEVFPKWISWCHARGVKTRNEAHGAPANLLDFYALADVPETEMFAGDQDILISKFASSAAHVAGKRYVSAESGTWILWGQSLFAMLKIFGG
;
A
#
# COMPACT_ATOMS: atom_id res chain seq x y z
N MET A 1 31.70 -6.05 -10.75
CA MET A 1 32.00 -6.19 -9.32
C MET A 1 33.12 -5.22 -9.01
N ASP A 2 32.77 -3.98 -8.70
CA ASP A 2 33.66 -2.95 -8.18
C ASP A 2 33.40 -2.78 -6.67
N ALA A 3 34.48 -2.75 -5.91
CA ALA A 3 34.51 -2.83 -4.45
C ALA A 3 34.64 -1.45 -3.80
N SER A 4 33.82 -0.49 -4.21
CA SER A 4 33.65 0.80 -3.52
C SER A 4 32.23 0.86 -2.96
N GLY A 5 32.05 0.44 -1.70
CA GLY A 5 30.75 0.31 -1.02
C GLY A 5 30.02 1.62 -0.73
N GLY A 6 29.68 2.38 -1.76
CA GLY A 6 28.64 3.40 -1.72
C GLY A 6 27.36 2.82 -2.32
N THR A 7 26.23 2.95 -1.63
CA THR A 7 24.94 2.68 -2.28
C THR A 7 24.69 3.78 -3.32
N VAL A 8 24.09 3.45 -4.45
CA VAL A 8 23.68 4.43 -5.48
C VAL A 8 22.81 5.54 -4.87
N LEU A 9 22.03 5.21 -3.83
CA LEU A 9 21.30 6.18 -3.01
C LEU A 9 22.22 7.13 -2.20
N GLY A 10 23.29 6.61 -1.61
CA GLY A 10 24.30 7.42 -0.91
C GLY A 10 25.05 8.38 -1.84
N ASP A 11 25.28 7.97 -3.09
CA ASP A 11 25.84 8.83 -4.12
C ASP A 11 24.84 9.89 -4.63
N PHE A 12 23.54 9.56 -4.64
CA PHE A 12 22.47 10.49 -4.98
C PHE A 12 22.31 11.62 -3.95
N VAL A 13 22.32 11.32 -2.64
CA VAL A 13 22.28 12.33 -1.57
C VAL A 13 23.42 13.36 -1.72
N ARG A 14 24.55 12.95 -2.30
CA ARG A 14 25.72 13.80 -2.55
C ARG A 14 25.65 14.59 -3.87
N LYS A 15 24.68 14.30 -4.76
CA LYS A 15 24.52 14.93 -6.08
C LYS A 15 23.07 15.36 -6.32
N PRO A 16 22.62 16.50 -5.74
CA PRO A 16 21.23 16.93 -5.78
C PRO A 16 20.66 17.14 -7.21
N ASN A 17 21.50 17.43 -8.20
CA ASN A 17 21.06 17.64 -9.59
C ASN A 17 20.99 16.34 -10.42
N ALA A 18 21.40 15.19 -9.88
CA ALA A 18 21.46 13.93 -10.63
C ALA A 18 20.08 13.47 -11.13
N LEU A 19 18.99 13.77 -10.40
CA LEU A 19 17.63 13.47 -10.87
C LEU A 19 17.18 14.32 -12.07
N ARG A 20 17.79 15.48 -12.28
CA ARG A 20 17.39 16.44 -13.31
C ARG A 20 18.26 16.32 -14.56
N ASP A 21 19.57 16.25 -14.36
CA ASP A 21 20.57 16.38 -15.43
C ASP A 21 21.37 15.07 -15.65
N GLY A 22 21.04 13.99 -14.94
CA GLY A 22 21.72 12.69 -15.02
C GLY A 22 21.28 11.80 -16.19
N ASN A 23 22.05 10.74 -16.45
CA ASN A 23 21.71 9.72 -17.44
C ASN A 23 20.36 9.05 -17.09
N PRO A 24 19.40 8.89 -18.03
CA PRO A 24 18.12 8.25 -17.76
C PRO A 24 18.19 6.88 -17.07
N GLU A 25 19.17 6.04 -17.41
CA GLU A 25 19.34 4.73 -16.76
C GLU A 25 19.74 4.87 -15.28
N GLU A 26 20.69 5.76 -15.00
CA GLU A 26 21.14 6.06 -13.63
C GLU A 26 19.99 6.66 -12.80
N VAL A 27 19.25 7.61 -13.37
CA VAL A 27 18.06 8.20 -12.74
C VAL A 27 17.01 7.14 -12.42
N ALA A 28 16.79 6.17 -13.33
CA ALA A 28 15.85 5.07 -13.10
C ALA A 28 16.30 4.16 -11.94
N ARG A 29 17.59 3.83 -11.87
CA ARG A 29 18.16 3.03 -10.77
C ARG A 29 18.07 3.76 -9.43
N ILE A 30 18.41 5.04 -9.38
CA ILE A 30 18.26 5.86 -8.17
C ILE A 30 16.80 5.88 -7.69
N LYS A 31 15.84 6.07 -8.60
CA LYS A 31 14.42 6.02 -8.27
C LYS A 31 13.97 4.64 -7.79
N CYS A 32 14.55 3.57 -8.33
CA CYS A 32 14.31 2.19 -7.89
C CYS A 32 14.77 2.02 -6.44
N ASP A 33 16.04 2.33 -6.16
CA ASP A 33 16.64 2.19 -4.82
C ASP A 33 15.94 3.06 -3.78
N TYR A 34 15.56 4.29 -4.16
CA TYR A 34 14.79 5.17 -3.28
C TYR A 34 13.43 4.57 -2.92
N ARG A 35 12.68 4.04 -3.89
CA ARG A 35 11.38 3.40 -3.63
C ARG A 35 11.53 2.14 -2.81
N GLN A 36 12.55 1.33 -3.08
CA GLN A 36 12.85 0.14 -2.28
C GLN A 36 13.19 0.52 -0.83
N THR A 37 13.96 1.59 -0.63
CA THR A 37 14.27 2.06 0.73
C THR A 37 13.01 2.51 1.49
N LEU A 38 12.07 3.17 0.81
CA LEU A 38 10.78 3.53 1.40
C LEU A 38 9.93 2.30 1.73
N ASP A 39 9.91 1.31 0.85
CA ASP A 39 9.24 0.03 1.05
C ASP A 39 9.79 -0.68 2.29
N ASP A 40 11.10 -0.92 2.34
CA ASP A 40 11.78 -1.57 3.46
C ASP A 40 11.49 -0.83 4.78
N LEU A 41 11.57 0.50 4.79
CA LEU A 41 11.28 1.30 5.98
C LEU A 41 9.83 1.14 6.45
N ILE A 42 8.86 1.14 5.54
CA ILE A 42 7.45 0.99 5.88
C ILE A 42 7.15 -0.43 6.36
N VAL A 43 7.57 -1.43 5.57
CA VAL A 43 7.22 -2.83 5.73
C VAL A 43 7.96 -3.48 6.89
N GLU A 44 9.25 -3.18 7.07
CA GLU A 44 10.08 -3.84 8.07
C GLU A 44 10.13 -3.07 9.40
N GLU A 45 10.09 -1.73 9.35
CA GLU A 45 10.40 -0.91 10.53
C GLU A 45 9.18 -0.16 11.10
N VAL A 46 8.36 0.49 10.28
CA VAL A 46 7.30 1.38 10.77
C VAL A 46 6.04 0.60 11.12
N PHE A 47 5.48 -0.13 10.16
CA PHE A 47 4.18 -0.77 10.35
C PHE A 47 4.20 -1.92 11.35
N PRO A 48 5.22 -2.80 11.38
CA PRO A 48 5.31 -3.85 12.39
C PRO A 48 5.36 -3.31 13.82
N LYS A 49 6.01 -2.16 14.05
CA LYS A 49 6.04 -1.50 15.37
C LYS A 49 4.65 -1.01 15.76
N TRP A 50 3.92 -0.40 14.83
CA TRP A 50 2.56 0.05 15.07
C TRP A 50 1.60 -1.13 15.34
N ILE A 51 1.68 -2.20 14.55
CA ILE A 51 0.91 -3.43 14.76
C ILE A 51 1.21 -4.02 16.14
N SER A 52 2.49 -4.15 16.50
CA SER A 52 2.91 -4.65 17.81
C SER A 52 2.33 -3.82 18.95
N TRP A 53 2.32 -2.49 18.80
CA TRP A 53 1.72 -1.57 19.78
C TRP A 53 0.21 -1.76 19.93
N CYS A 54 -0.50 -1.99 18.82
CA CYS A 54 -1.94 -2.29 18.80
C CYS A 54 -2.23 -3.64 19.47
N HIS A 55 -1.47 -4.68 19.12
CA HIS A 55 -1.62 -6.02 19.67
C HIS A 55 -1.36 -6.06 21.17
N ALA A 56 -0.37 -5.31 21.66
CA ALA A 56 -0.09 -5.15 23.10
C ALA A 56 -1.28 -4.55 23.88
N ARG A 57 -2.26 -3.95 23.19
CA ARG A 57 -3.49 -3.38 23.77
C ARG A 57 -4.75 -4.20 23.43
N GLY A 58 -4.59 -5.37 22.82
CA GLY A 58 -5.70 -6.22 22.39
C GLY A 58 -6.49 -5.65 21.21
N VAL A 59 -5.92 -4.70 20.46
CA VAL A 59 -6.54 -4.08 19.28
C VAL A 59 -6.00 -4.72 18.01
N LYS A 60 -6.89 -5.07 17.07
CA LYS A 60 -6.52 -5.54 15.73
C LYS A 60 -6.39 -4.38 14.75
N THR A 61 -5.55 -4.57 13.76
CA THR A 61 -5.29 -3.59 12.70
C THR A 61 -6.11 -3.88 11.45
N ARG A 62 -6.69 -2.83 10.87
CA ARG A 62 -7.14 -2.83 9.48
C ARG A 62 -6.36 -1.79 8.70
N ASN A 63 -6.11 -2.03 7.43
CA ASN A 63 -5.34 -1.09 6.61
C ASN A 63 -5.78 -1.11 5.15
N GLU A 64 -5.95 0.09 4.63
CA GLU A 64 -6.09 0.39 3.20
C GLU A 64 -4.73 0.84 2.66
N ALA A 65 -3.96 -0.12 2.15
CA ALA A 65 -2.60 0.14 1.69
C ALA A 65 -2.53 0.82 0.31
N HIS A 66 -3.64 0.90 -0.43
CA HIS A 66 -3.68 1.41 -1.79
C HIS A 66 -3.36 2.91 -1.82
N GLY A 67 -2.12 3.25 -2.22
CA GLY A 67 -1.57 4.62 -2.19
C GLY A 67 -0.27 4.75 -1.40
N ALA A 68 0.13 3.71 -0.66
CA ALA A 68 1.39 3.68 0.05
C ALA A 68 2.60 3.63 -0.91
N PRO A 69 3.72 4.30 -0.58
CA PRO A 69 4.97 4.18 -1.32
C PRO A 69 5.73 2.89 -0.92
N ALA A 70 5.02 1.76 -0.97
CA ALA A 70 5.49 0.42 -0.57
C ALA A 70 4.93 -0.63 -1.54
N ASN A 71 5.51 -1.83 -1.53
CA ASN A 71 4.95 -2.99 -2.21
C ASN A 71 3.58 -3.29 -1.60
N LEU A 72 2.53 -3.06 -2.39
CA LEU A 72 1.15 -3.12 -1.92
C LEU A 72 0.80 -4.50 -1.37
N LEU A 73 1.29 -5.59 -1.98
CA LEU A 73 0.94 -6.94 -1.56
C LEU A 73 1.49 -7.25 -0.17
N ASP A 74 2.77 -6.92 0.05
CA ASP A 74 3.44 -7.12 1.33
C ASP A 74 2.87 -6.20 2.40
N PHE A 75 2.62 -4.93 2.04
CA PHE A 75 2.09 -3.95 2.98
C PHE A 75 0.66 -4.27 3.42
N TYR A 76 -0.21 -4.72 2.50
CA TYR A 76 -1.52 -5.26 2.87
C TYR A 76 -1.41 -6.47 3.79
N ALA A 77 -0.47 -7.38 3.51
CA ALA A 77 -0.29 -8.60 4.28
C ALA A 77 0.17 -8.34 5.73
N LEU A 78 0.66 -7.14 6.07
CA LEU A 78 0.99 -6.82 7.46
C LEU A 78 -0.24 -6.66 8.35
N ALA A 79 -1.31 -6.02 7.86
CA ALA A 79 -2.50 -5.73 8.68
C ALA A 79 -3.28 -7.01 9.03
N ASP A 80 -3.88 -7.08 10.23
CA ASP A 80 -4.69 -8.24 10.64
C ASP A 80 -5.87 -8.50 9.69
N VAL A 81 -6.47 -7.42 9.19
CA VAL A 81 -7.54 -7.44 8.19
C VAL A 81 -7.18 -6.43 7.08
N PRO A 82 -6.66 -6.89 5.93
CA PRO A 82 -6.47 -6.03 4.76
C PRO A 82 -7.82 -5.46 4.31
N GLU A 83 -7.83 -4.19 3.91
CA GLU A 83 -9.06 -3.47 3.55
C GLU A 83 -8.91 -2.75 2.21
N THR A 84 -9.94 -2.75 1.39
CA THR A 84 -9.95 -2.02 0.12
C THR A 84 -11.08 -1.00 0.08
N GLU A 85 -10.97 0.01 -0.77
CA GLU A 85 -12.08 0.93 -1.04
C GLU A 85 -12.63 0.71 -2.46
N MET A 86 -13.88 1.11 -2.69
CA MET A 86 -14.47 1.20 -4.03
C MET A 86 -15.35 2.45 -4.16
N PHE A 87 -15.01 3.32 -5.12
CA PHE A 87 -15.76 4.55 -5.38
C PHE A 87 -16.92 4.36 -6.35
N ALA A 88 -17.99 5.14 -6.16
CA ALA A 88 -19.14 5.19 -7.08
C ALA A 88 -18.79 5.99 -8.35
N GLY A 89 -17.87 5.46 -9.17
CA GLY A 89 -17.45 6.07 -10.43
C GLY A 89 -16.02 5.73 -10.84
N ASP A 90 -15.17 5.34 -9.90
CA ASP A 90 -13.80 4.91 -10.14
C ASP A 90 -13.61 3.52 -9.52
N GLN A 91 -13.89 2.50 -10.34
CA GLN A 91 -13.91 1.10 -9.94
C GLN A 91 -12.74 0.34 -10.56
N ASP A 92 -11.53 0.61 -10.10
CA ASP A 92 -10.39 -0.21 -10.48
C ASP A 92 -10.45 -1.57 -9.75
N ILE A 93 -10.85 -2.59 -10.51
CA ILE A 93 -10.95 -3.98 -10.04
C ILE A 93 -9.59 -4.47 -9.53
N LEU A 94 -8.48 -4.07 -10.16
CA LEU A 94 -7.15 -4.53 -9.77
C LEU A 94 -6.77 -3.97 -8.41
N ILE A 95 -7.04 -2.68 -8.17
CA ILE A 95 -6.85 -2.05 -6.86
C ILE A 95 -7.68 -2.77 -5.80
N SER A 96 -8.95 -3.05 -6.11
CA SER A 96 -9.85 -3.77 -5.21
C SER A 96 -9.37 -5.17 -4.86
N LYS A 97 -8.69 -5.84 -5.81
CA LYS A 97 -8.21 -7.21 -5.60
C LYS A 97 -6.95 -7.29 -4.75
N PHE A 98 -6.13 -6.24 -4.64
CA PHE A 98 -4.88 -6.31 -3.87
C PHE A 98 -5.09 -6.74 -2.41
N ALA A 99 -6.10 -6.17 -1.72
CA ALA A 99 -6.40 -6.56 -0.34
C ALA A 99 -6.77 -8.05 -0.22
N SER A 100 -7.61 -8.55 -1.13
CA SER A 100 -8.01 -9.96 -1.15
C SER A 100 -6.86 -10.91 -1.54
N SER A 101 -6.02 -10.49 -2.49
CA SER A 101 -4.83 -11.24 -2.92
C SER A 101 -3.83 -11.37 -1.78
N ALA A 102 -3.53 -10.27 -1.08
CA ALA A 102 -2.63 -10.25 0.06
C ALA A 102 -3.14 -11.15 1.19
N ALA A 103 -4.43 -11.10 1.51
CA ALA A 103 -5.02 -11.98 2.52
C ALA A 103 -4.91 -13.46 2.15
N HIS A 104 -5.19 -13.83 0.89
CA HIS A 104 -5.06 -15.22 0.44
C HIS A 104 -3.62 -15.72 0.52
N VAL A 105 -2.65 -14.92 0.07
CA VAL A 105 -1.22 -15.28 0.12
C VAL A 105 -0.72 -15.39 1.56
N ALA A 106 -1.16 -14.48 2.44
CA ALA A 106 -0.76 -14.46 3.84
C ALA A 106 -1.59 -15.40 4.76
N GLY A 107 -2.54 -16.17 4.20
CA GLY A 107 -3.37 -17.10 4.97
C GLY A 107 -4.36 -16.42 5.94
N LYS A 108 -4.76 -15.18 5.67
CA LYS A 108 -5.69 -14.42 6.52
C LYS A 108 -7.13 -14.78 6.21
N ARG A 109 -7.94 -14.95 7.26
CA ARG A 109 -9.36 -15.31 7.15
C ARG A 109 -10.26 -14.16 6.72
N TYR A 110 -9.86 -12.92 7.01
CA TYR A 110 -10.72 -11.75 6.84
C TYR A 110 -10.08 -10.72 5.90
N VAL A 111 -10.91 -10.20 5.02
CA VAL A 111 -10.67 -9.04 4.15
C VAL A 111 -11.86 -8.12 4.33
N SER A 112 -11.62 -6.82 4.47
CA SER A 112 -12.68 -5.83 4.58
C SER A 112 -12.73 -4.92 3.35
N ALA A 113 -13.79 -4.11 3.26
CA ALA A 113 -13.87 -3.07 2.25
C ALA A 113 -14.61 -1.85 2.79
N GLU A 114 -14.04 -0.65 2.64
CA GLU A 114 -14.77 0.58 2.77
C GLU A 114 -15.81 0.65 1.63
N SER A 115 -17.08 0.61 2.02
CA SER A 115 -18.20 0.47 1.10
C SER A 115 -19.18 1.61 1.28
N GLY A 116 -19.46 2.35 0.20
CA GLY A 116 -20.45 3.43 0.19
C GLY A 116 -19.90 4.83 0.49
N THR A 117 -18.59 5.05 0.34
CA THR A 117 -17.90 6.33 0.65
C THR A 117 -18.54 7.55 -0.02
N TRP A 118 -19.15 7.38 -1.20
CA TRP A 118 -19.76 8.46 -1.98
C TRP A 118 -21.22 8.22 -2.33
N ILE A 119 -21.99 7.64 -1.42
CA ILE A 119 -23.46 7.61 -1.59
C ILE A 119 -23.98 9.05 -1.50
N LEU A 120 -24.24 9.66 -2.66
CA LEU A 120 -25.00 10.88 -2.76
C LEU A 120 -26.45 10.61 -2.33
N TRP A 121 -27.07 11.59 -1.67
CA TRP A 121 -28.35 11.47 -0.99
C TRP A 121 -29.49 10.83 -1.82
N GLY A 122 -29.44 10.95 -3.16
CA GLY A 122 -30.42 10.35 -4.09
C GLY A 122 -30.13 8.93 -4.62
N GLN A 123 -28.95 8.35 -4.37
CA GLN A 123 -28.58 6.99 -4.81
C GLN A 123 -28.86 5.91 -3.75
N SER A 124 -29.13 6.34 -2.52
CA SER A 124 -29.27 5.50 -1.32
C SER A 124 -30.42 4.50 -1.41
N LEU A 125 -31.60 4.89 -1.90
CA LEU A 125 -32.78 4.02 -1.90
C LEU A 125 -32.67 2.87 -2.91
N PHE A 126 -32.14 3.13 -4.12
CA PHE A 126 -31.96 2.11 -5.16
C PHE A 126 -30.75 1.19 -4.90
N ALA A 127 -29.65 1.72 -4.36
CA ALA A 127 -28.49 0.91 -3.99
C ALA A 127 -28.81 -0.05 -2.82
N MET A 128 -29.53 0.43 -1.80
CA MET A 128 -29.92 -0.38 -0.65
C MET A 128 -30.93 -1.49 -1.03
N LEU A 129 -31.87 -1.20 -1.93
CA LEU A 129 -32.82 -2.20 -2.45
C LEU A 129 -32.14 -3.31 -3.27
N LYS A 130 -31.04 -3.06 -3.99
CA LYS A 130 -30.28 -4.11 -4.70
C LYS A 130 -29.36 -4.93 -3.80
N ILE A 131 -28.91 -4.37 -2.68
CA ILE A 131 -28.05 -5.06 -1.70
C ILE A 131 -28.89 -5.96 -0.77
N PHE A 132 -30.11 -5.53 -0.41
CA PHE A 132 -30.98 -6.24 0.54
C PHE A 132 -32.24 -6.86 -0.06
N GLY A 133 -32.57 -6.57 -1.33
CA GLY A 133 -33.71 -7.15 -2.05
C GLY A 133 -33.29 -8.37 -2.86
N GLY A 134 -33.20 -9.52 -2.17
CA GLY A 134 -33.27 -10.85 -2.77
C GLY A 134 -34.66 -11.45 -2.62
#